data_AF-A0A972X8T1-F1
#
_entry.id   AF-A0A972X8T1-F1
#
_cell.length_a   1.000
_cell.length_b   1.000
_cell.length_c   1.000
_cell.angle_alpha   90.00
_cell.angle_beta   90.00
_cell.angle_gamma   90.00
#
_symmetry.space_group_name_H-M   'P 1'
#
loop_
_entity.id
_entity.type
_entity.pdbx_description
1 polymer ?
#
loop_
_entity_poly.entity_id
_entity_poly.type
_entity_poly.pdbx_seq_one_letter_code
_entity_poly.pdbx_strand_id
1 'polypeptide(L)'
;QAFLPRRISSQVDWYSNILGTLIGALFALPLRPAWLSGNMAERFRYTIFGKQQSFFLLVLLFPWAQIHPQNAWLGMGDLGIKALRISPYWSLPFNNATQELLITAVASSSLAALLLFATKTKAPQIRFILVVTGLTIALKVFASELQFGSNGMTIWWSISVGLGLGIGLLMLWFISHLTKVYLWWISFIGLIILLILVNTLPQDPYYLAQLEILPRGRLTNFNDLLKWISNTWPFLALFILMKEKNSVQT
;
A
#
# COMPACT_ATOMS: atom_id res chain seq x y z
N GLN A 1 -24.60 -7.57 11.17
CA GLN A 1 -24.03 -8.41 10.09
C GLN A 1 -24.78 -9.73 10.03
N ALA A 2 -25.97 -9.76 9.40
CA ALA A 2 -26.79 -10.98 9.31
C ALA A 2 -27.78 -10.92 8.13
N PHE A 3 -27.39 -10.33 6.99
CA PHE A 3 -28.29 -10.12 5.84
C PHE A 3 -28.08 -11.12 4.69
N LEU A 4 -27.38 -12.24 4.93
CA LEU A 4 -27.23 -13.32 3.93
C LEU A 4 -27.62 -14.68 4.53
N PRO A 5 -28.62 -15.40 3.98
CA PRO A 5 -29.25 -16.59 4.58
C PRO A 5 -28.36 -17.84 4.77
N ARG A 6 -27.06 -17.78 4.45
CA ARG A 6 -26.18 -18.96 4.40
C ARG A 6 -24.85 -18.85 5.15
N ARG A 7 -24.54 -17.73 5.81
CA ARG A 7 -23.36 -17.66 6.68
C ARG A 7 -23.76 -18.01 8.11
N ILE A 8 -23.37 -19.20 8.55
CA ILE A 8 -23.35 -19.56 9.97
C ILE A 8 -22.06 -18.95 10.53
N SER A 9 -22.18 -17.89 11.35
CA SER A 9 -21.05 -17.40 12.12
C SER A 9 -20.57 -18.52 13.04
N SER A 10 -19.39 -19.07 12.78
CA SER A 10 -18.85 -20.15 13.60
C SER A 10 -18.14 -19.59 14.81
N GLN A 11 -18.16 -20.31 15.93
CA GLN A 11 -17.35 -19.98 17.10
C GLN A 11 -15.86 -19.89 16.74
N VAL A 12 -15.42 -20.68 15.76
CA VAL A 12 -14.04 -20.70 15.25
C VAL A 12 -13.66 -19.37 14.60
N ASP A 13 -14.56 -18.73 13.85
CA ASP A 13 -14.32 -17.39 13.28
C ASP A 13 -14.18 -16.34 14.39
N TRP A 14 -15.01 -16.44 15.43
CA TRP A 14 -14.96 -15.52 16.57
C TRP A 14 -13.65 -15.65 17.35
N TYR A 15 -13.26 -16.89 17.70
CA TYR A 15 -11.98 -17.15 18.37
C TYR A 15 -10.79 -16.74 17.50
N SER A 16 -10.82 -17.00 16.19
CA SER A 16 -9.72 -16.64 15.29
C SER A 16 -9.54 -15.13 15.15
N ASN A 17 -10.65 -14.38 15.07
CA ASN A 17 -10.59 -12.92 15.00
C ASN A 17 -10.17 -12.30 16.35
N ILE A 18 -10.64 -12.84 17.48
CA ILE A 18 -10.22 -12.37 18.80
C ILE A 18 -8.78 -12.71 19.06
N LEU A 19 -8.33 -13.93 18.79
CA LEU A 19 -6.93 -14.32 18.94
C LEU A 19 -6.02 -13.53 18.00
N GLY A 20 -6.41 -13.33 16.74
CA GLY A 20 -5.68 -12.48 15.81
C GLY A 20 -5.59 -11.02 16.29
N THR A 21 -6.67 -10.47 16.82
CA THR A 21 -6.70 -9.12 17.41
C THR A 21 -5.87 -9.05 18.68
N LEU A 22 -5.92 -10.08 19.54
CA LEU A 22 -5.17 -10.16 20.78
C LEU A 22 -3.67 -10.31 20.49
N ILE A 23 -3.29 -11.18 19.56
CA ILE A 23 -1.92 -11.34 19.09
C ILE A 23 -1.43 -10.03 18.46
N GLY A 24 -2.24 -9.40 17.60
CA GLY A 24 -1.93 -8.09 17.02
C GLY A 24 -1.76 -7.00 18.09
N ALA A 25 -2.63 -6.98 19.11
CA ALA A 25 -2.54 -6.07 20.25
C ALA A 25 -1.30 -6.36 21.09
N LEU A 26 -0.99 -7.63 21.37
CA LEU A 26 0.21 -8.07 22.08
C LEU A 26 1.49 -7.74 21.30
N PHE A 27 1.48 -7.80 19.96
CA PHE A 27 2.57 -7.29 19.11
C PHE A 27 2.62 -5.77 19.07
N ALA A 28 1.49 -5.08 19.29
CA ALA A 28 1.44 -3.63 19.42
C ALA A 28 1.82 -3.13 20.83
N LEU A 29 1.69 -3.95 21.88
CA LEU A 29 2.10 -3.62 23.25
C LEU A 29 3.58 -3.25 23.39
N PRO A 30 4.56 -3.95 22.78
CA PRO A 30 5.94 -3.49 22.80
C PRO A 30 6.13 -2.16 22.04
N LEU A 31 5.21 -1.73 21.19
CA LEU A 31 5.32 -0.44 20.48
C LEU A 31 5.00 0.80 21.34
N ARG A 32 4.78 0.65 22.67
CA ARG A 32 4.64 1.77 23.64
C ARG A 32 5.90 2.00 24.51
N PRO A 33 6.21 3.26 24.89
CA PRO A 33 7.58 3.73 25.12
C PRO A 33 8.07 3.65 26.60
N ALA A 34 8.14 2.45 27.17
CA ALA A 34 8.82 2.27 28.47
C ALA A 34 9.77 1.06 28.52
N TRP A 35 9.49 -0.01 27.76
CA TRP A 35 10.29 -1.23 27.74
C TRP A 35 11.27 -1.32 26.55
N LEU A 36 11.24 -0.37 25.62
CA LEU A 36 12.05 -0.38 24.40
C LEU A 36 13.22 0.60 24.40
N SER A 37 13.45 1.34 25.51
CA SER A 37 14.46 2.40 25.65
C SER A 37 15.93 1.94 25.46
N GLY A 38 16.16 0.71 25.00
CA GLY A 38 17.45 0.17 24.58
C GLY A 38 17.44 -0.75 23.33
N ASN A 39 16.30 -1.19 22.80
CA ASN A 39 16.24 -2.25 21.79
C ASN A 39 16.54 -1.77 20.36
N MET A 40 17.16 -2.63 19.55
CA MET A 40 17.59 -2.35 18.16
C MET A 40 16.48 -1.77 17.27
N ALA A 41 15.23 -2.20 17.47
CA ALA A 41 14.07 -1.73 16.74
C ALA A 41 13.71 -0.26 17.05
N GLU A 42 13.80 0.17 18.31
CA GLU A 42 13.60 1.59 18.66
C GLU A 42 14.73 2.46 18.12
N ARG A 43 15.98 1.98 18.21
CA ARG A 43 17.13 2.67 17.61
C ARG A 43 16.96 2.82 16.11
N PHE A 44 16.53 1.78 15.40
CA PHE A 44 16.24 1.82 13.97
C PHE A 44 15.11 2.83 13.66
N ARG A 45 13.97 2.70 14.33
CA ARG A 45 12.82 3.61 14.18
C ARG A 45 13.23 5.07 14.41
N TYR A 46 13.95 5.35 15.49
CA TYR A 46 14.35 6.71 15.83
C TYR A 46 15.42 7.26 14.88
N THR A 47 16.34 6.42 14.40
CA THR A 47 17.34 6.79 13.40
C THR A 47 16.69 7.16 12.07
N ILE A 48 15.69 6.39 11.62
CA ILE A 48 15.04 6.60 10.32
C ILE A 48 13.93 7.65 10.39
N PHE A 49 12.99 7.56 11.33
CA PHE A 49 11.77 8.39 11.41
C PHE A 49 11.77 9.42 12.54
N GLY A 50 12.66 9.30 13.53
CA GLY A 50 12.68 10.21 14.68
C GLY A 50 11.42 10.16 15.55
N LYS A 51 10.80 11.33 15.72
CA LYS A 51 9.57 11.51 16.50
C LYS A 51 8.31 11.09 15.71
N GLN A 52 8.43 10.85 14.40
CA GLN A 52 7.32 10.52 13.51
C GLN A 52 6.89 9.04 13.62
N GLN A 53 6.35 8.65 14.78
CA GLN A 53 5.91 7.26 15.03
C GLN A 53 4.79 6.82 14.08
N SER A 54 3.87 7.72 13.73
CA SER A 54 2.74 7.44 12.84
C SER A 54 3.21 6.92 11.48
N PHE A 55 4.25 7.53 10.91
CA PHE A 55 4.81 7.11 9.62
C PHE A 55 5.50 5.75 9.68
N PHE A 56 6.17 5.42 10.79
CA PHE A 56 6.76 4.09 10.95
C PHE A 56 5.70 2.98 10.89
N LEU A 57 4.56 3.16 11.58
CA LEU A 57 3.44 2.22 11.54
C LEU A 57 2.83 2.12 10.13
N LEU A 58 2.68 3.26 9.45
CA LEU A 58 2.19 3.31 8.07
C LEU A 58 3.09 2.52 7.11
N VAL A 59 4.42 2.65 7.26
CA VAL A 59 5.39 1.90 6.45
C VAL A 59 5.40 0.42 6.79
N LEU A 60 5.21 0.04 8.06
CA LEU A 60 5.05 -1.38 8.44
C LEU A 60 3.79 -2.00 7.82
N LEU A 61 2.71 -1.23 7.69
CA LEU A 61 1.46 -1.69 7.09
C LEU A 61 1.55 -1.82 5.56
N PHE A 62 2.44 -1.07 4.92
CA PHE A 62 2.51 -0.94 3.46
C PHE A 62 2.74 -2.27 2.71
N PRO A 63 3.69 -3.16 3.10
CA PRO A 63 3.86 -4.43 2.41
C PRO A 63 2.61 -5.31 2.42
N TRP A 64 1.84 -5.29 3.51
CA TRP A 64 0.58 -6.01 3.63
C TRP A 64 -0.50 -5.44 2.71
N ALA A 65 -0.53 -4.11 2.54
CA ALA A 65 -1.41 -3.43 1.60
C ALA A 65 -1.17 -3.86 0.15
N GLN A 66 0.03 -4.34 -0.19
CA GLN A 66 0.34 -4.81 -1.54
C GLN A 66 -0.10 -6.24 -1.83
N ILE A 67 -0.39 -7.08 -0.82
CA ILE A 67 -0.62 -8.51 -1.06
C ILE A 67 -1.90 -8.74 -1.86
N HIS A 68 -3.01 -8.08 -1.50
CA HIS A 68 -4.26 -8.21 -2.25
C HIS A 68 -4.05 -7.84 -3.74
N PRO A 69 -4.71 -8.52 -4.69
CA PRO A 69 -4.65 -8.13 -6.10
C PRO A 69 -5.07 -6.67 -6.29
N GLN A 70 -4.37 -5.93 -7.13
CA GLN A 70 -4.67 -4.53 -7.43
C GLN A 70 -4.79 -4.36 -8.94
N ASN A 71 -5.57 -3.36 -9.38
CA ASN A 71 -5.77 -3.09 -10.80
C ASN A 71 -4.45 -2.77 -11.54
N ALA A 72 -3.55 -2.10 -10.84
CA ALA A 72 -2.17 -1.87 -11.21
C ALA A 72 -1.34 -1.96 -9.93
N TRP A 73 -0.08 -2.41 -10.00
CA TRP A 73 0.73 -2.54 -8.80
C TRP A 73 0.96 -1.17 -8.12
N LEU A 74 0.91 -1.14 -6.78
CA LEU A 74 0.86 0.07 -5.94
C LEU A 74 -0.45 0.88 -6.03
N GLY A 75 -1.37 0.51 -6.92
CA GLY A 75 -2.69 1.10 -7.14
C GLY A 75 -3.68 0.82 -6.01
N MET A 76 -3.35 1.25 -4.80
CA MET A 76 -4.17 1.13 -3.59
C MET A 76 -5.34 2.12 -3.55
N GLY A 77 -6.37 1.81 -2.76
CA GLY A 77 -7.48 2.75 -2.51
C GLY A 77 -8.70 2.59 -3.42
N ASP A 78 -8.83 1.47 -4.14
CA ASP A 78 -10.03 1.18 -4.91
C ASP A 78 -11.23 0.87 -3.98
N LEU A 79 -12.19 1.80 -3.92
CA LEU A 79 -13.40 1.68 -3.10
C LEU A 79 -14.45 0.72 -3.70
N GLY A 80 -14.27 0.26 -4.94
CA GLY A 80 -15.21 -0.64 -5.61
C GLY A 80 -16.53 0.01 -6.01
N ILE A 81 -16.63 1.34 -5.98
CA ILE A 81 -17.86 2.08 -6.32
C ILE A 81 -18.01 2.12 -7.84
N LYS A 82 -18.87 1.26 -8.40
CA LYS A 82 -19.06 1.14 -9.86
C LYS A 82 -19.50 2.44 -10.53
N ALA A 83 -20.30 3.26 -9.84
CA ALA A 83 -20.83 4.51 -10.37
C ALA A 83 -19.76 5.59 -10.64
N LEU A 84 -18.59 5.49 -10.00
CA LEU A 84 -17.47 6.43 -10.23
C LEU A 84 -16.62 6.06 -11.45
N ARG A 85 -16.77 4.83 -11.97
CA ARG A 85 -15.94 4.33 -13.06
C ARG A 85 -16.44 4.80 -14.40
N ILE A 86 -15.52 5.31 -15.20
CA ILE A 86 -15.71 5.58 -16.61
C ILE A 86 -15.86 4.24 -17.32
N SER A 87 -16.81 4.17 -18.25
CA SER A 87 -17.05 2.96 -19.01
C SER A 87 -15.83 2.61 -19.88
N PRO A 88 -15.42 1.33 -19.95
CA PRO A 88 -14.28 0.89 -20.77
C PRO A 88 -14.40 1.27 -22.25
N TYR A 89 -15.62 1.41 -22.77
CA TYR A 89 -15.87 1.81 -24.16
C TYR A 89 -15.56 3.29 -24.42
N TRP A 90 -15.50 4.11 -23.37
CA TRP A 90 -15.21 5.54 -23.42
C TRP A 90 -13.76 5.88 -23.01
N SER A 91 -12.94 4.87 -22.70
CA SER A 91 -11.55 5.09 -22.29
C SER A 91 -10.57 5.24 -23.45
N LEU A 92 -11.02 5.43 -24.69
CA LEU A 92 -10.16 5.75 -25.84
C LEU A 92 -9.63 7.18 -25.63
N PRO A 93 -8.33 7.43 -25.33
CA PRO A 93 -7.13 6.70 -25.79
C PRO A 93 -6.34 5.87 -24.75
N PHE A 94 -6.79 5.82 -23.50
CA PHE A 94 -6.18 5.03 -22.42
C PHE A 94 -6.55 3.55 -22.52
N ASN A 95 -5.73 2.75 -23.22
CA ASN A 95 -5.78 1.30 -23.09
C ASN A 95 -5.31 0.85 -21.69
N ASN A 96 -5.53 -0.42 -21.34
CA ASN A 96 -5.20 -0.95 -20.01
C ASN A 96 -3.71 -0.79 -19.67
N ALA A 97 -2.83 -1.01 -20.64
CA ALA A 97 -1.39 -0.86 -20.47
C ALA A 97 -1.00 0.58 -20.08
N THR A 98 -1.60 1.59 -20.71
CA THR A 98 -1.36 3.00 -20.39
C THR A 98 -1.92 3.35 -19.02
N GLN A 99 -3.09 2.83 -18.66
CA GLN A 99 -3.68 3.05 -17.33
C GLN A 99 -2.80 2.45 -16.23
N GLU A 100 -2.32 1.22 -16.42
CA GLU A 100 -1.46 0.53 -15.48
C GLU A 100 -0.13 1.27 -15.29
N LEU A 101 0.49 1.75 -16.38
CA LEU A 101 1.70 2.57 -16.34
C LEU A 101 1.45 3.86 -15.55
N LEU A 102 0.37 4.59 -15.85
CA LEU A 102 0.05 5.86 -15.19
C LEU A 102 -0.22 5.67 -13.70
N ILE A 103 -1.05 4.70 -13.32
CA ILE A 103 -1.36 4.41 -11.92
C ILE A 103 -0.06 4.04 -11.18
N THR A 104 0.75 3.13 -11.73
CA THR A 104 1.99 2.67 -11.10
C THR A 104 3.01 3.81 -10.99
N ALA A 105 3.13 4.67 -12.00
CA ALA A 105 4.04 5.82 -11.99
C ALA A 105 3.63 6.86 -10.94
N VAL A 106 2.35 7.20 -10.86
CA VAL A 106 1.83 8.14 -9.84
C VAL A 106 1.96 7.53 -8.44
N ALA A 107 1.62 6.26 -8.26
CA ALA A 107 1.70 5.56 -6.99
C ALA A 107 3.15 5.46 -6.48
N SER A 108 4.08 5.04 -7.32
CA SER A 108 5.50 4.93 -6.96
C SER A 108 6.13 6.30 -6.67
N SER A 109 5.83 7.32 -7.46
CA SER A 109 6.35 8.68 -7.26
C SER A 109 5.79 9.33 -5.98
N SER A 110 4.49 9.18 -5.72
CA SER A 110 3.85 9.70 -4.50
C SER A 110 4.32 8.96 -3.25
N LEU A 111 4.50 7.64 -3.32
CA LEU A 111 5.10 6.83 -2.25
C LEU A 111 6.55 7.25 -1.98
N ALA A 112 7.36 7.46 -3.02
CA ALA A 112 8.72 7.95 -2.88
C ALA A 112 8.76 9.30 -2.15
N ALA A 113 7.90 10.25 -2.56
CA ALA A 113 7.75 11.53 -1.89
C ALA A 113 7.31 11.38 -0.43
N LEU A 114 6.35 10.48 -0.14
CA LEU A 114 5.89 10.18 1.22
C LEU A 114 7.01 9.64 2.10
N LEU A 115 7.80 8.68 1.61
CA LEU A 115 8.88 8.07 2.37
C LEU A 115 10.05 9.05 2.58
N LEU A 116 10.39 9.86 1.58
CA LEU A 116 11.36 10.94 1.73
C LEU A 116 10.86 11.99 2.74
N PHE A 117 9.57 12.30 2.75
CA PHE A 117 8.97 13.19 3.75
C PHE A 117 9.03 12.60 5.16
N ALA A 118 8.70 11.32 5.31
CA ALA A 118 8.63 10.59 6.58
C ALA A 118 9.99 10.35 7.25
N THR A 119 11.07 10.25 6.46
CA THR A 119 12.40 9.93 6.97
C THR A 119 13.21 11.18 7.35
N LYS A 120 14.08 11.10 8.35
CA LYS A 120 15.00 12.20 8.69
C LYS A 120 15.94 12.51 7.52
N THR A 121 16.26 13.79 7.30
CA THR A 121 17.18 14.23 6.23
C THR A 121 18.58 13.62 6.34
N LYS A 122 19.05 13.33 7.57
CA LYS A 122 20.36 12.68 7.81
C LYS A 122 20.32 11.14 7.72
N ALA A 123 19.14 10.54 7.57
CA ALA A 123 19.02 9.10 7.41
C ALA A 123 19.41 8.68 5.98
N PRO A 124 19.80 7.42 5.74
CA PRO A 124 20.07 6.93 4.38
C PRO A 124 18.77 6.70 3.61
N GLN A 125 18.08 7.80 3.23
CA GLN A 125 16.69 7.79 2.77
C GLN A 125 16.49 6.93 1.51
N ILE A 126 17.32 7.12 0.48
CA ILE A 126 17.22 6.37 -0.78
C ILE A 126 17.41 4.87 -0.51
N ARG A 127 18.44 4.49 0.26
CA ARG A 127 18.68 3.09 0.62
C ARG A 127 17.49 2.51 1.38
N PHE A 128 16.92 3.25 2.32
CA PHE A 128 15.73 2.82 3.05
C PHE A 128 14.55 2.57 2.11
N ILE A 129 14.27 3.49 1.19
CA ILE A 129 13.18 3.37 0.21
C ILE A 129 13.40 2.14 -0.68
N LEU A 130 14.61 1.96 -1.22
CA LEU A 130 14.94 0.79 -2.05
C LEU A 130 14.77 -0.53 -1.27
N VAL A 131 15.16 -0.58 0.00
CA VAL A 131 14.97 -1.76 0.86
C VAL A 131 13.49 -2.02 1.11
N VAL A 132 12.70 -1.00 1.45
CA VAL A 132 11.25 -1.15 1.67
C VAL A 132 10.56 -1.65 0.39
N THR A 133 10.88 -1.07 -0.77
CA THR A 133 10.36 -1.50 -2.07
C THR A 133 10.77 -2.93 -2.38
N GLY A 134 12.05 -3.28 -2.22
CA GLY A 134 12.57 -4.63 -2.45
C GLY A 134 11.92 -5.69 -1.55
N LEU A 135 11.76 -5.40 -0.26
CA LEU A 135 11.04 -6.27 0.67
C LEU A 135 9.57 -6.43 0.30
N THR A 136 8.94 -5.35 -0.19
CA THR A 136 7.54 -5.38 -0.64
C THR A 136 7.38 -6.24 -1.89
N ILE A 137 8.30 -6.16 -2.84
CA ILE A 137 8.33 -7.03 -4.03
C ILE A 137 8.50 -8.48 -3.60
N ALA A 138 9.48 -8.78 -2.75
CA ALA A 138 9.73 -10.14 -2.28
C ALA A 138 8.49 -10.73 -1.58
N LEU A 139 7.85 -9.95 -0.70
CA LEU A 139 6.61 -10.35 -0.04
C LEU A 139 5.47 -10.54 -1.03
N LYS A 140 5.34 -9.66 -2.04
CA LYS A 140 4.32 -9.77 -3.08
C LYS A 140 4.50 -11.03 -3.91
N VAL A 141 5.73 -11.35 -4.34
CA VAL A 141 6.03 -12.58 -5.08
C VAL A 141 5.67 -13.81 -4.26
N PHE A 142 6.16 -13.89 -3.02
CA PHE A 142 5.91 -15.01 -2.13
C PHE A 142 4.40 -15.19 -1.84
N ALA A 143 3.71 -14.09 -1.53
CA ALA A 143 2.28 -14.16 -1.26
C ALA A 143 1.47 -14.50 -2.53
N SER A 144 1.89 -14.04 -3.70
CA SER A 144 1.25 -14.39 -4.98
C SER A 144 1.42 -15.87 -5.29
N GLU A 145 2.59 -16.46 -5.01
CA GLU A 145 2.80 -17.91 -5.12
C GLU A 145 1.88 -18.69 -4.18
N LEU A 146 1.73 -18.23 -2.92
CA LEU A 146 0.81 -18.86 -1.97
C LEU A 146 -0.67 -18.74 -2.38
N GLN A 147 -1.05 -17.64 -3.03
CA GLN A 147 -2.42 -17.39 -3.47
C GLN A 147 -2.76 -18.12 -4.78
N PHE A 148 -1.83 -18.20 -5.72
CA PHE A 148 -2.12 -18.60 -7.10
C PHE A 148 -1.30 -19.82 -7.57
N GLY A 149 -0.42 -20.35 -6.71
CA GLY A 149 0.50 -21.43 -7.05
C GLY A 149 1.73 -20.94 -7.83
N SER A 150 2.56 -21.89 -8.28
CA SER A 150 3.85 -21.63 -8.92
C SER A 150 3.76 -20.74 -10.16
N ASN A 151 2.67 -20.82 -10.92
CA ASN A 151 2.47 -20.03 -12.13
C ASN A 151 1.99 -18.59 -11.86
N GLY A 152 1.66 -18.26 -10.60
CA GLY A 152 1.12 -16.97 -10.22
C GLY A 152 2.13 -15.98 -9.62
N MET A 153 3.40 -16.37 -9.47
CA MET A 153 4.45 -15.55 -8.86
C MET A 153 4.54 -14.13 -9.43
N THR A 154 4.36 -14.00 -10.74
CA THR A 154 4.51 -12.75 -11.51
C THR A 154 3.22 -12.31 -12.19
N ILE A 155 2.06 -12.84 -11.78
CA ILE A 155 0.76 -12.53 -12.41
C ILE A 155 0.39 -11.04 -12.34
N TRP A 156 0.96 -10.34 -11.35
CA TRP A 156 0.80 -8.91 -11.11
C TRP A 156 1.85 -8.04 -11.83
N TRP A 157 2.83 -8.65 -12.51
CA TRP A 157 3.93 -7.93 -13.15
C TRP A 157 3.72 -7.86 -14.67
N SER A 158 3.53 -6.64 -15.18
CA SER A 158 3.47 -6.35 -16.62
C SER A 158 4.63 -5.44 -17.05
N ILE A 159 4.81 -5.27 -18.36
CA ILE A 159 5.76 -4.30 -18.92
C ILE A 159 5.40 -2.88 -18.46
N SER A 160 4.11 -2.55 -18.39
CA SER A 160 3.61 -1.26 -17.93
C SER A 160 3.92 -1.00 -16.45
N VAL A 161 3.80 -2.01 -15.59
CA VAL A 161 4.25 -1.93 -14.19
C VAL A 161 5.75 -1.64 -14.14
N GLY A 162 6.56 -2.37 -14.89
CA GLY A 162 8.00 -2.16 -14.97
C GLY A 162 8.37 -0.73 -15.39
N LEU A 163 7.73 -0.20 -16.43
CA LEU A 163 7.93 1.18 -16.89
C LEU A 163 7.46 2.21 -15.85
N GLY A 164 6.29 2.00 -15.25
CA GLY A 164 5.76 2.89 -14.20
C GLY A 164 6.67 2.96 -12.98
N LEU A 165 7.25 1.83 -12.56
CA LEU A 165 8.27 1.80 -11.50
C LEU A 165 9.56 2.49 -11.93
N GLY A 166 9.98 2.32 -13.18
CA GLY A 166 11.12 3.04 -13.75
C GLY A 166 10.95 4.55 -13.66
N ILE A 167 9.75 5.05 -13.98
CA ILE A 167 9.38 6.47 -13.80
C ILE A 167 9.44 6.86 -12.32
N GLY A 168 8.89 6.03 -11.43
CA GLY A 168 8.95 6.26 -9.98
C GLY A 168 10.37 6.34 -9.42
N LEU A 169 11.28 5.48 -9.87
CA LEU A 169 12.69 5.50 -9.48
C LEU A 169 13.42 6.73 -10.03
N LEU A 170 13.12 7.11 -11.28
CA LEU A 170 13.63 8.34 -11.88
C LEU A 170 13.14 9.55 -11.07
N MET A 171 11.84 9.60 -10.75
CA MET A 171 11.25 10.65 -9.92
C MET A 171 11.85 10.68 -8.51
N LEU A 172 12.09 9.52 -7.88
CA LEU A 172 12.77 9.43 -6.58
C LEU A 172 14.11 10.17 -6.59
N TRP A 173 14.90 10.02 -7.66
CA TRP A 173 16.17 10.73 -7.80
C TRP A 173 15.97 12.25 -7.84
N PHE A 174 15.07 12.74 -8.70
CA PHE A 174 14.79 14.19 -8.80
C PHE A 174 14.23 14.77 -7.50
N ILE A 175 13.21 14.15 -6.93
CA ILE A 175 12.52 14.69 -5.76
C ILE A 175 13.34 14.57 -4.47
N SER A 176 14.35 13.69 -4.41
CA SER A 176 15.25 13.56 -3.24
C SER A 176 16.03 14.85 -2.92
N HIS A 177 16.16 15.75 -3.89
CA HIS A 177 16.83 17.04 -3.74
C HIS A 177 15.88 18.16 -3.27
N LEU A 178 14.59 17.89 -3.13
CA LEU A 178 13.58 18.88 -2.79
C LEU A 178 13.45 19.06 -1.27
N THR A 179 12.92 20.22 -0.88
CA THR A 179 12.60 20.50 0.53
C THR A 179 11.40 19.67 1.00
N LYS A 180 11.26 19.52 2.32
CA LYS A 180 10.13 18.82 2.94
C LYS A 180 8.76 19.37 2.54
N VAL A 181 8.67 20.67 2.26
CA VAL A 181 7.45 21.34 1.78
C VAL A 181 7.01 20.77 0.44
N TYR A 182 7.92 20.68 -0.54
CA TYR A 182 7.60 20.14 -1.85
C TYR A 182 7.32 18.65 -1.80
N LEU A 183 8.08 17.87 -1.02
CA LEU A 183 7.82 16.44 -0.81
C LEU A 183 6.42 16.19 -0.24
N TRP A 184 5.99 17.02 0.71
CA TRP A 184 4.65 16.97 1.27
C TRP A 184 3.59 17.20 0.19
N TRP A 185 3.73 18.25 -0.62
CA TRP A 185 2.78 18.55 -1.70
C TRP A 185 2.73 17.48 -2.79
N ILE A 186 3.89 17.00 -3.25
CA ILE A 186 3.99 15.94 -4.25
C ILE A 186 3.33 14.66 -3.74
N SER A 187 3.57 14.31 -2.47
CA SER A 187 2.94 13.15 -1.85
C SER A 187 1.43 13.33 -1.70
N PHE A 188 0.99 14.46 -1.14
CA PHE A 188 -0.42 14.75 -0.88
C PHE A 188 -1.25 14.80 -2.17
N ILE A 189 -0.81 15.58 -3.16
CA ILE A 189 -1.48 15.70 -4.45
C ILE A 189 -1.38 14.37 -5.21
N GLY A 190 -0.23 13.72 -5.20
CA GLY A 190 -0.02 12.44 -5.87
C GLY A 190 -0.93 11.34 -5.33
N LEU A 191 -1.14 11.26 -4.01
CA LEU A 191 -2.08 10.31 -3.40
C LEU A 191 -3.54 10.64 -3.74
N ILE A 192 -3.91 11.92 -3.83
CA ILE A 192 -5.26 12.32 -4.29
C ILE A 192 -5.46 11.91 -5.74
N ILE A 193 -4.49 12.19 -6.62
CA ILE A 193 -4.54 11.78 -8.03
C ILE A 193 -4.63 10.25 -8.11
N LEU A 194 -3.83 9.52 -7.33
CA LEU A 194 -3.90 8.06 -7.28
C LEU A 194 -5.31 7.57 -6.93
N LEU A 195 -5.92 8.13 -5.87
CA LEU A 195 -7.28 7.78 -5.46
C LEU A 195 -8.31 8.08 -6.56
N ILE A 196 -8.16 9.19 -7.28
CA ILE A 196 -9.02 9.51 -8.42
C ILE A 196 -8.82 8.45 -9.51
N LEU A 197 -7.59 8.17 -9.92
CA LEU A 197 -7.28 7.23 -11.00
C LEU A 197 -7.83 5.83 -10.71
N VAL A 198 -7.55 5.27 -9.53
CA VAL A 198 -7.97 3.88 -9.20
C VAL A 198 -9.47 3.72 -9.03
N ASN A 199 -10.21 4.81 -8.76
CA ASN A 199 -11.67 4.76 -8.60
C ASN A 199 -12.43 5.18 -9.88
N THR A 200 -11.80 5.89 -10.80
CA THR A 200 -12.43 6.40 -12.02
C THR A 200 -12.07 5.62 -13.27
N LEU A 201 -10.84 5.10 -13.37
CA LEU A 201 -10.42 4.31 -14.52
C LEU A 201 -11.12 2.94 -14.55
N PRO A 202 -11.38 2.40 -15.75
CA PRO A 202 -11.94 1.07 -15.89
C PRO A 202 -10.98 0.02 -15.30
N GLN A 203 -11.54 -1.12 -14.91
CA GLN A 203 -10.75 -2.23 -14.38
C GLN A 203 -10.17 -3.07 -15.51
N ASP A 204 -8.91 -3.46 -15.36
CA ASP A 204 -8.21 -4.32 -16.30
C ASP A 204 -8.85 -5.73 -16.28
N PRO A 205 -9.21 -6.31 -17.44
CA PRO A 205 -9.63 -7.70 -17.53
C PRO A 205 -8.67 -8.71 -16.88
N TYR A 206 -7.35 -8.48 -16.93
CA TYR A 206 -6.36 -9.35 -16.27
C TYR A 206 -6.48 -9.28 -14.74
N TYR A 207 -6.73 -8.09 -14.19
CA TYR A 207 -7.02 -7.93 -12.77
C TYR A 207 -8.34 -8.62 -12.38
N LEU A 208 -9.38 -8.50 -13.19
CA LEU A 208 -10.66 -9.18 -12.95
C LEU A 208 -10.51 -10.71 -12.97
N ALA A 209 -9.74 -11.25 -13.92
CA ALA A 209 -9.43 -12.68 -13.97
C ALA A 209 -8.65 -13.15 -12.74
N GLN A 210 -7.71 -12.34 -12.22
CA GLN A 210 -7.01 -12.64 -10.97
C GLN A 210 -7.96 -12.73 -9.77
N LEU A 211 -8.95 -11.83 -9.68
CA LEU A 211 -9.95 -11.86 -8.61
C LEU A 211 -10.88 -13.08 -8.68
N GLU A 212 -11.10 -13.64 -9.87
CA GLU A 212 -11.93 -14.82 -10.07
C GLU A 212 -11.23 -16.09 -9.54
N ILE A 213 -9.94 -16.22 -9.83
CA ILE A 213 -9.13 -17.37 -9.39
C ILE A 213 -8.57 -17.22 -7.96
N LEU A 214 -8.76 -16.06 -7.33
CA LEU A 214 -8.29 -15.82 -5.95
C LEU A 214 -8.94 -16.85 -5.00
N PRO A 215 -8.16 -17.62 -4.21
CA PRO A 215 -8.70 -18.72 -3.42
C PRO A 215 -9.83 -18.28 -2.49
N ARG A 216 -11.02 -18.88 -2.71
CA ARG A 216 -12.20 -18.75 -1.84
C ARG A 216 -12.28 -19.99 -0.94
N GLY A 217 -12.16 -19.82 0.36
CA GLY A 217 -12.09 -20.92 1.33
C GLY A 217 -11.36 -20.51 2.60
N ARG A 218 -10.32 -21.26 3.00
CA ARG A 218 -9.53 -21.01 4.22
C ARG A 218 -8.91 -19.60 4.29
N LEU A 219 -8.60 -19.00 3.14
CA LEU A 219 -7.96 -17.68 3.05
C LEU A 219 -8.95 -16.52 2.83
N THR A 220 -10.27 -16.75 2.88
CA THR A 220 -11.25 -15.69 2.57
C THR A 220 -11.12 -14.50 3.52
N ASN A 221 -11.14 -14.75 4.83
CA ASN A 221 -11.01 -13.68 5.83
C ASN A 221 -9.66 -12.96 5.74
N PHE A 222 -8.59 -13.68 5.37
CA PHE A 222 -7.27 -13.10 5.17
C PHE A 222 -7.23 -12.20 3.94
N ASN A 223 -7.76 -12.65 2.80
CA ASN A 223 -7.85 -11.85 1.57
C ASN A 223 -8.75 -10.61 1.77
N ASP A 224 -9.86 -10.74 2.50
CA ASP A 224 -10.75 -9.63 2.84
C ASP A 224 -10.05 -8.59 3.74
N LEU A 225 -9.25 -9.04 4.71
CA LEU A 225 -8.44 -8.15 5.55
C LEU A 225 -7.39 -7.41 4.73
N LEU A 226 -6.65 -8.11 3.86
CA LEU A 226 -5.64 -7.51 2.99
C LEU A 226 -6.26 -6.52 2.01
N LYS A 227 -7.46 -6.81 1.49
CA LYS A 227 -8.25 -5.87 0.68
C LYS A 227 -8.57 -4.61 1.48
N TRP A 228 -9.03 -4.76 2.73
CA TRP A 228 -9.32 -3.64 3.63
C TRP A 228 -8.07 -2.79 3.88
N ILE A 229 -6.92 -3.42 4.13
CA ILE A 229 -5.65 -2.73 4.33
C ILE A 229 -5.27 -1.97 3.05
N SER A 230 -5.31 -2.62 1.88
CA SER A 230 -5.03 -1.99 0.58
C SER A 230 -5.92 -0.78 0.33
N ASN A 231 -7.21 -0.90 0.64
CA ASN A 231 -8.18 0.17 0.39
C ASN A 231 -8.03 1.34 1.36
N THR A 232 -7.65 1.09 2.61
CA THR A 232 -7.56 2.13 3.66
C THR A 232 -6.22 2.81 3.75
N TRP A 233 -5.13 2.13 3.33
CA TRP A 233 -3.77 2.65 3.44
C TRP A 233 -3.58 4.07 2.87
N PRO A 234 -4.02 4.42 1.65
CA PRO A 234 -3.82 5.77 1.11
C PRO A 234 -4.58 6.85 1.90
N PHE A 235 -5.72 6.52 2.51
CA PHE A 235 -6.46 7.44 3.38
C PHE A 235 -5.73 7.67 4.70
N LEU A 236 -5.14 6.61 5.28
CA LEU A 236 -4.29 6.74 6.47
C LEU A 236 -3.04 7.57 6.17
N ALA A 237 -2.43 7.37 5.00
CA ALA A 237 -1.30 8.14 4.53
C ALA A 237 -1.63 9.65 4.43
N LEU A 238 -2.76 9.99 3.80
CA LEU A 238 -3.25 11.37 3.72
C LEU A 238 -3.55 11.96 5.10
N PHE A 239 -4.21 11.21 5.98
CA PHE A 239 -4.51 11.65 7.35
C PHE A 239 -3.23 11.97 8.13
N ILE A 240 -2.23 11.07 8.08
CA ILE A 240 -0.95 11.26 8.76
C ILE A 240 -0.17 12.43 8.17
N LEU A 241 -0.14 12.59 6.83
CA LEU A 241 0.47 13.74 6.17
C LEU A 241 -0.14 15.06 6.65
N MET A 242 -1.47 15.14 6.74
CA MET A 242 -2.15 16.33 7.22
C MET A 242 -1.83 16.62 8.69
N LYS A 243 -1.82 15.60 9.54
CA LYS A 243 -1.49 15.73 10.96
C LYS A 243 -0.07 16.25 11.18
N GLU A 244 0.88 15.76 10.41
CA GLU A 244 2.31 16.10 10.54
C GLU A 244 2.69 17.33 9.70
N LYS A 245 1.73 18.03 9.06
CA LYS A 245 2.00 19.24 8.26
C LYS A 245 2.71 20.32 9.08
N ASN A 246 2.44 20.44 10.38
CA ASN A 246 3.06 21.44 11.23
C ASN A 246 4.57 21.22 11.44
N SER A 247 5.08 19.99 11.23
CA SER A 247 6.53 19.73 11.25
C SER A 247 7.24 20.19 9.97
N VAL A 248 6.50 20.68 8.97
CA VAL A 248 7.04 21.20 7.70
C VAL A 248 7.54 22.64 7.86
N GLN A 249 7.00 23.39 8.83
CA GLN A 249 7.23 24.83 9.01
C GLN A 249 8.32 25.18 10.04
N THR A 250 8.87 24.17 10.72
CA THR A 250 9.96 24.29 11.69
C THR A 250 11.25 23.72 11.12
#